data_AF-A0A847WQN1-F1
#
_entry.id   AF-A0A847WQN1-F1
#
_cell.length_a   1.000
_cell.length_b   1.000
_cell.length_c   1.000
_cell.angle_alpha   90.00
_cell.angle_beta   90.00
_cell.angle_gamma   90.00
#
_symmetry.space_group_name_H-M   'P 1'
#
loop_
_entity.id
_entity.type
_entity.pdbx_description
1 polymer ?
#
loop_
_entity_poly.entity_id
_entity_poly.type
_entity_poly.pdbx_seq_one_letter_code
_entity_poly.pdbx_strand_id
1 'polypeptide(L)' 'MKVKKYIAPSMPEALDKVRAEFGTDAVILSSKVVYTGGFLGMFKKRNIEVVAAVEPQ' A
#
# COMPACT_ATOMS: atom_id res chain seq x y z
N MET A 1 -10.83 -13.12 7.30
CA MET A 1 -9.94 -11.96 7.08
C MET A 1 -9.23 -12.10 5.74
N LYS A 2 -9.31 -11.08 4.87
CA LYS A 2 -8.46 -10.99 3.67
C LYS A 2 -7.42 -9.90 3.90
N VAL A 3 -6.13 -10.21 3.75
CA VAL A 3 -5.03 -9.26 3.93
C VAL A 3 -4.27 -9.12 2.61
N LYS A 4 -4.00 -7.89 2.18
CA LYS A 4 -3.19 -7.63 0.99
C LYS A 4 -2.29 -6.42 1.18
N LYS A 5 -1.16 -6.45 0.49
CA LYS A 5 -0.17 -5.37 0.47
C LYS A 5 -0.32 -4.57 -0.81
N TYR A 6 -0.24 -3.26 -0.68
CA TYR A 6 -0.30 -2.30 -1.77
C TYR A 6 0.97 -1.47 -1.77
N ILE A 7 1.51 -1.25 -2.96
CA ILE A 7 2.64 -0.33 -3.15
C ILE A 7 2.16 0.77 -4.09
N ALA A 8 2.35 2.01 -3.65
CA ALA A 8 2.01 3.21 -4.42
C ALA A 8 3.02 4.32 -4.15
N PRO A 9 3.22 5.28 -5.06
CA PRO A 9 4.13 6.41 -4.85
C PRO A 9 3.65 7.36 -3.73
N SER A 10 2.36 7.33 -3.40
CA SER A 10 1.76 8.19 -2.37
C SER A 10 0.71 7.45 -1.53
N MET A 11 0.41 7.99 -0.33
CA MET A 11 -0.60 7.43 0.56
C MET A 11 -2.02 7.55 -0.03
N PRO A 12 -2.42 8.67 -0.66
CA PRO A 12 -3.70 8.77 -1.36
C PRO A 12 -3.87 7.70 -2.43
N GLU A 13 -2.86 7.47 -3.28
CA GLU A 13 -2.94 6.43 -4.31
C GLU A 13 -3.01 5.00 -3.73
N ALA A 14 -2.32 4.74 -2.61
CA ALA A 14 -2.45 3.47 -1.91
C ALA A 14 -3.87 3.28 -1.37
N LEU A 15 -4.45 4.33 -0.78
CA LEU A 15 -5.82 4.33 -0.28
C LEU A 15 -6.84 4.11 -1.40
N ASP A 16 -6.64 4.72 -2.57
CA ASP A 16 -7.52 4.53 -3.72
C ASP A 16 -7.49 3.06 -4.20
N LYS A 17 -6.31 2.45 -4.26
CA LYS A 17 -6.18 1.01 -4.58
C LYS A 17 -6.84 0.12 -3.54
N VAL A 18 -6.66 0.44 -2.26
CA VAL A 18 -7.29 -0.30 -1.15
C VAL A 18 -8.81 -0.21 -1.26
N ARG A 19 -9.38 0.98 -1.46
CA ARG A 19 -10.83 1.19 -1.61
C ARG A 19 -11.40 0.53 -2.85
N ALA A 20 -10.68 0.58 -3.97
CA ALA A 20 -11.11 -0.04 -5.22
C ALA A 20 -11.23 -1.58 -5.09
N GLU A 21 -10.41 -2.21 -4.23
CA GLU A 21 -10.40 -3.67 -4.07
C GLU A 21 -11.18 -4.18 -2.86
N PHE A 22 -11.07 -3.51 -1.71
CA PHE A 22 -11.69 -3.94 -0.45
C PHE A 22 -12.92 -3.13 -0.06
N GLY A 23 -13.21 -2.01 -0.74
CA GLY A 23 -14.31 -1.12 -0.39
C GLY A 23 -14.01 -0.26 0.84
N THR A 24 -15.07 0.27 1.45
CA THR A 24 -14.99 1.20 2.58
C THR A 24 -14.61 0.52 3.89
N ASP A 25 -14.80 -0.80 3.98
CA ASP A 25 -14.61 -1.59 5.20
C ASP A 25 -13.14 -2.01 5.42
N ALA A 26 -12.23 -1.53 4.57
CA ALA A 26 -10.82 -1.85 4.64
C ALA A 26 -10.13 -1.15 5.81
N VAL A 27 -9.43 -1.92 6.64
CA VAL A 27 -8.63 -1.42 7.76
C VAL A 27 -7.15 -1.47 7.37
N ILE A 28 -6.44 -0.35 7.57
CA ILE A 28 -4.99 -0.30 7.39
C ILE A 28 -4.31 -0.88 8.63
N LEU A 29 -3.58 -1.97 8.44
CA LEU A 29 -2.79 -2.62 9.49
C LEU A 29 -1.43 -1.94 9.68
N SER A 30 -0.79 -1.56 8.58
CA SER A 30 0.54 -0.97 8.62
C SER A 30 0.79 -0.12 7.38
N SER A 31 1.55 0.97 7.54
CA SER A 31 2.07 1.75 6.43
C SER A 31 3.54 2.05 6.68
N LYS A 32 4.37 1.90 5.64
CA LYS A 32 5.80 2.24 5.70
C LYS A 32 6.25 2.82 4.37
N VAL A 33 7.23 3.71 4.42
CA VAL A 33 7.87 4.23 3.21
C VAL A 33 8.90 3.22 2.72
N VAL A 34 8.78 2.80 1.47
CA VAL A 34 9.71 1.89 0.80
C VAL A 34 10.33 2.58 -0.40
N TYR A 35 11.63 2.39 -0.60
CA TYR A 35 12.33 2.93 -1.76
C TYR A 35 12.54 1.79 -2.74
N THR A 36 11.81 1.81 -3.86
CA THR A 36 11.88 0.77 -4.90
C THR A 36 12.55 1.32 -6.16
N GLY A 37 13.47 0.53 -6.72
CA GLY A 37 14.20 0.86 -7.95
C GLY A 37 15.68 1.25 -7.73
N GLY A 38 16.40 1.34 -8.85
CA GLY A 38 17.82 1.70 -8.95
C GLY A 38 18.76 0.49 -8.95
N PHE A 39 19.45 0.26 -10.08
CA PHE A 39 20.43 -0.82 -10.23
C PHE A 39 21.72 -0.61 -9.40
N LEU A 40 21.94 0.58 -8.84
CA LEU A 40 23.13 0.88 -8.03
C LEU A 40 22.88 2.06 -7.07
N GLY A 41 21.65 2.20 -6.59
CA GLY A 41 21.24 3.30 -5.69
C GLY A 41 20.97 4.66 -6.35
N MET A 42 21.18 4.82 -7.67
CA MET A 42 21.04 6.10 -8.38
C MET A 42 19.61 6.50 -8.80
N PHE A 43 18.61 5.64 -8.65
CA PHE A 43 17.22 5.93 -9.10
C PHE A 43 16.16 5.32 -8.18
N LYS A 44 16.36 5.43 -6.86
CA LYS A 44 15.38 4.93 -5.89
C LYS A 44 14.13 5.81 -5.94
N LYS A 45 12.99 5.25 -6.35
CA LYS A 45 11.70 5.95 -6.26
C LYS A 45 11.13 5.76 -4.87
N ARG A 46 10.74 6.86 -4.23
CA ARG A 46 10.00 6.82 -2.97
C ARG A 46 8.61 6.26 -3.26
N ASN A 47 8.29 5.17 -2.60
CA ASN A 47 6.98 4.55 -2.59
C ASN A 47 6.54 4.32 -1.14
N ILE A 48 5.28 3.97 -0.97
CA ILE A 48 4.65 3.66 0.31
C ILE A 48 4.04 2.28 0.16
N GLU A 49 4.41 1.40 1.09
CA GLU A 49 3.80 0.09 1.26
C GLU A 49 2.71 0.20 2.32
N VAL A 50 1.49 -0.11 1.94
CA VAL A 50 0.33 -0.13 2.83
C VAL A 50 -0.21 -1.55 2.88
N VAL A 51 -0.34 -2.09 4.09
CA VAL A 51 -0.96 -3.38 4.34
C VAL A 51 -2.38 -3.11 4.81
N ALA A 52 -3.35 -3.55 4.03
CA ALA A 52 -4.77 -3.43 4.37
C ALA A 52 -5.38 -4.81 4.56
N ALA A 53 -6.36 -4.88 5.45
CA ALA A 53 -7.15 -6.07 5.70
C ALA A 53 -8.63 -5.73 5.71
N VAL A 54 -9.46 -6.65 5.23
CA VAL A 54 -10.91 -6.63 5.44
C VAL A 54 -11.26 -7.77 6.39
N GLU A 55 -11.91 -7.41 7.49
CA GLU A 55 -12.56 -8.38 8.36
C GLU A 55 -13.92 -8.72 7.74
N PRO A 56 -14.17 -9.98 7.33
CA PRO A 56 -15.53 -10.44 7.18
C PRO A 56 -16.12 -10.51 8.59
N GLN A 57 -17.22 -9.80 8.76
CA GLN A 57 -18.03 -9.83 9.98
C GLN A 57 -18.52 -11.25 10.29
#